data_AF-A0A6A3VK33-F1
#
_entry.id   AF-A0A6A3VK33-F1
#
_cell.length_a   1.000
_cell.length_b   1.000
_cell.length_c   1.000
_cell.angle_alpha   90.00
_cell.angle_beta   90.00
_cell.angle_gamma   90.00
#
_symmetry.space_group_name_H-M   'P 1'
#
loop_
_entity.id
_entity.type
_entity.pdbx_description
1 polymer ?
#
loop_
_entity_poly.entity_id
_entity_poly.type
_entity_poly.pdbx_seq_one_letter_code
_entity_poly.pdbx_strand_id
1 'polypeptide(L)'
;MDAHTHEPFEGTAPASVPLTENATVENLKNAVKVIYRDSHLAAVAAPDLAVYDIETREPLNVTSPIGSRGRSVETAVIVVVPKRTKRPPEDDVDEAAKRQKVGMDKENVAFAEPYQATAARLRDMDEVTEVVKGVSTVQQRAGDEQIPFIVLESSSGMGKTQMAFNLMARDDIDVFYIVCGVRGVNVQRVYRAFQTRSVVFDNCVVEDTKGMQSGDVIEIQAAGVLQTYGLICALLTGSETMDKKATRGEVNVALSEWKRRAGDKLLGFPGRVP
;
A
#
# COMPACT_ATOMS: atom_id res chain seq x y z
N MET A 1 -16.76 2.02 -17.12
CA MET A 1 -16.50 0.59 -17.41
C MET A 1 -16.31 -0.16 -16.11
N ASP A 2 -16.64 -1.44 -16.12
CA ASP A 2 -16.29 -2.35 -15.03
C ASP A 2 -14.77 -2.60 -15.02
N ALA A 3 -14.17 -2.62 -13.83
CA ALA A 3 -12.72 -2.76 -13.66
C ALA A 3 -12.17 -4.16 -13.99
N HIS A 4 -13.03 -5.18 -14.08
CA HIS A 4 -12.65 -6.56 -14.31
C HIS A 4 -12.85 -6.98 -15.76
N THR A 5 -13.99 -6.62 -16.34
CA THR A 5 -14.31 -6.99 -17.73
C THR A 5 -13.83 -5.96 -18.74
N HIS A 6 -13.52 -4.74 -18.29
CA HIS A 6 -13.31 -3.57 -19.17
C HIS A 6 -14.48 -3.31 -20.12
N GLU A 7 -15.65 -3.91 -19.85
CA GLU A 7 -16.85 -3.67 -20.62
C GLU A 7 -17.57 -2.43 -20.07
N PRO A 8 -18.29 -1.69 -20.93
CA PRO A 8 -19.28 -0.72 -20.46
C PRO A 8 -20.27 -1.40 -19.51
N PHE A 9 -20.74 -0.69 -18.48
CA PHE A 9 -21.84 -1.23 -17.69
C PHE A 9 -23.05 -1.42 -18.59
N GLU A 10 -23.82 -2.49 -18.37
CA GLU A 10 -24.99 -2.81 -19.18
C GLU A 10 -25.96 -1.61 -19.19
N GLY A 11 -26.37 -1.16 -20.38
CA GLY A 11 -27.20 0.04 -20.56
C GLY A 11 -26.47 1.39 -20.53
N THR A 12 -25.12 1.42 -20.54
CA THR A 12 -24.37 2.69 -20.59
C THR A 12 -24.02 3.12 -22.01
N ALA A 13 -24.27 4.40 -22.32
CA ALA A 13 -23.88 5.08 -23.55
C ALA A 13 -22.75 6.09 -23.26
N PRO A 14 -21.95 6.48 -24.27
CA PRO A 14 -21.00 7.58 -24.13
C PRO A 14 -21.70 8.85 -23.64
N ALA A 15 -21.17 9.47 -22.60
CA ALA A 15 -21.71 10.70 -22.02
C ALA A 15 -20.68 11.82 -22.10
N SER A 16 -21.14 13.03 -22.41
CA SER A 16 -20.32 14.23 -22.44
C SER A 16 -20.47 15.01 -21.14
N VAL A 17 -19.35 15.50 -20.61
CA VAL A 17 -19.34 16.34 -19.41
C VAL A 17 -18.69 17.67 -19.76
N PRO A 18 -19.35 18.82 -19.53
CA PRO A 18 -18.76 20.11 -19.85
C PRO A 18 -17.63 20.43 -18.87
N LEU A 19 -16.43 20.69 -19.41
CA LEU A 19 -15.24 21.06 -18.66
C LEU A 19 -14.58 22.29 -19.30
N THR A 20 -13.91 23.08 -18.48
CA THR A 20 -13.12 24.23 -18.97
C THR A 20 -11.78 23.76 -19.53
N GLU A 21 -11.12 24.58 -20.35
CA GLU A 21 -9.86 24.18 -21.02
C GLU A 21 -8.70 23.90 -20.04
N ASN A 22 -8.78 24.47 -18.83
CA ASN A 22 -7.80 24.27 -17.76
C ASN A 22 -8.20 23.15 -16.79
N ALA A 23 -9.27 22.41 -17.09
CA ALA A 23 -9.76 21.36 -16.21
C ALA A 23 -8.74 20.22 -16.08
N THR A 24 -8.53 19.78 -14.85
CA THR A 24 -7.71 18.63 -14.52
C THR A 24 -8.55 17.35 -14.53
N VAL A 25 -7.88 16.21 -14.50
CA VAL A 25 -8.52 14.90 -14.36
C VAL A 25 -9.38 14.82 -13.08
N GLU A 26 -8.99 15.50 -12.01
CA GLU A 26 -9.80 15.65 -10.80
C GLU A 26 -11.14 16.36 -11.08
N ASN A 27 -11.13 17.45 -11.86
CA ASN A 27 -12.36 18.14 -12.23
C ASN A 27 -13.31 17.23 -13.01
N LEU A 28 -12.77 16.41 -13.92
CA LEU A 28 -13.55 15.39 -14.63
C LEU A 28 -14.15 14.34 -13.67
N LYS A 29 -13.37 13.81 -12.72
CA LYS A 29 -13.88 12.84 -11.74
C LYS A 29 -15.05 13.41 -10.94
N ASN A 30 -14.92 14.65 -10.48
CA ASN A 30 -15.97 15.35 -9.75
C ASN A 30 -17.22 15.57 -10.62
N ALA A 31 -17.04 15.98 -11.87
CA ALA A 31 -18.16 16.22 -12.78
C ALA A 31 -18.88 14.92 -13.18
N VAL A 32 -18.14 13.82 -13.39
CA VAL A 32 -18.72 12.48 -13.62
C VAL A 32 -19.48 11.98 -12.38
N LYS A 33 -18.94 12.23 -11.17
CA LYS A 33 -19.63 11.90 -9.92
C LYS A 33 -20.95 12.65 -9.77
N VAL A 34 -21.04 13.91 -10.21
CA VAL A 34 -22.28 14.68 -10.18
C VAL A 34 -23.34 14.06 -11.10
N ILE A 35 -22.95 13.67 -12.32
CA ILE A 35 -23.89 13.11 -13.31
C ILE A 35 -24.42 11.73 -12.90
N TYR A 36 -23.55 10.86 -12.39
CA TYR A 36 -23.92 9.49 -12.00
C TYR A 36 -24.11 9.34 -10.50
N ARG A 37 -24.37 10.46 -9.79
CA ARG A 37 -24.44 10.50 -8.33
C ARG A 37 -25.45 9.51 -7.79
N ASP A 38 -26.61 9.38 -8.41
CA ASP A 38 -27.73 8.57 -7.90
C ASP A 38 -27.85 7.21 -8.62
N SER A 39 -26.90 6.88 -9.50
CA SER A 39 -26.88 5.64 -10.28
C SER A 39 -25.63 4.81 -9.99
N HIS A 40 -24.78 4.60 -10.98
CA HIS A 40 -23.60 3.72 -10.89
C HIS A 40 -22.57 4.20 -9.86
N LEU A 41 -22.61 5.48 -9.47
CA LEU A 41 -21.69 6.05 -8.51
C LEU A 41 -22.32 6.35 -7.13
N ALA A 42 -23.55 5.92 -6.85
CA ALA A 42 -24.27 6.19 -5.57
C ALA A 42 -23.40 6.15 -4.32
N ALA A 43 -22.48 5.19 -4.27
CA ALA A 43 -21.64 4.96 -3.10
C ALA A 43 -20.13 5.01 -3.41
N VAL A 44 -19.73 5.49 -4.58
CA VAL A 44 -18.31 5.63 -4.96
C VAL A 44 -17.91 7.09 -4.81
N ALA A 45 -16.81 7.39 -4.11
CA ALA A 45 -16.33 8.76 -4.02
C ALA A 45 -15.64 9.15 -5.34
N ALA A 46 -15.73 10.43 -5.73
CA ALA A 46 -15.07 10.91 -6.94
C ALA A 46 -13.55 10.61 -6.98
N PRO A 47 -12.79 10.74 -5.87
CA PRO A 47 -11.36 10.40 -5.87
C PRO A 47 -11.06 8.95 -6.22
N ASP A 48 -11.96 8.03 -5.88
CA ASP A 48 -11.80 6.59 -6.11
C ASP A 48 -11.92 6.22 -7.59
N LEU A 49 -12.49 7.09 -8.43
CA LEU A 49 -12.60 6.84 -9.86
C LEU A 49 -11.23 6.80 -10.52
N ALA A 50 -11.02 5.88 -11.44
CA ALA A 50 -9.84 5.84 -12.29
C ALA A 50 -10.18 6.42 -13.67
N VAL A 51 -9.29 7.22 -14.24
CA VAL A 51 -9.45 7.77 -15.60
C VAL A 51 -8.29 7.30 -16.45
N TYR A 52 -8.59 6.73 -17.61
CA TYR A 52 -7.61 6.20 -18.56
C TYR A 52 -7.75 6.88 -19.91
N ASP A 53 -6.63 6.97 -20.60
CA ASP A 53 -6.59 7.31 -22.02
C ASP A 53 -7.16 6.14 -22.85
N ILE A 54 -8.00 6.42 -23.84
CA ILE A 54 -8.61 5.36 -24.67
C ILE A 54 -7.60 4.68 -25.59
N GLU A 55 -6.59 5.41 -26.07
CA GLU A 55 -5.60 4.92 -27.02
C GLU A 55 -4.53 4.13 -26.29
N THR A 56 -3.90 4.73 -25.27
CA THR A 56 -2.78 4.09 -24.58
C THR A 56 -3.24 3.12 -23.49
N ARG A 57 -4.49 3.23 -23.04
CA ARG A 57 -5.04 2.52 -21.87
C ARG A 57 -4.24 2.76 -20.59
N GLU A 58 -3.44 3.82 -20.56
CA GLU A 58 -2.68 4.23 -19.38
C GLU A 58 -3.50 5.16 -18.48
N PRO A 59 -3.32 5.08 -17.15
CA PRO A 59 -4.03 5.95 -16.22
C PRO A 59 -3.52 7.39 -16.32
N LEU A 60 -4.46 8.33 -16.40
CA LEU A 60 -4.15 9.75 -16.40
C LEU A 60 -3.90 10.24 -14.97
N ASN A 61 -2.87 11.06 -14.80
CA ASN A 61 -2.56 11.68 -13.52
C ASN A 61 -3.66 12.68 -13.12
N VAL A 62 -4.12 12.57 -11.88
CA VAL A 62 -5.25 13.33 -11.31
C VAL A 62 -5.06 14.85 -11.40
N THR A 63 -3.82 15.34 -11.24
CA THR A 63 -3.50 16.77 -11.28
C THR A 63 -3.13 17.26 -12.69
N SER A 64 -3.00 16.36 -13.66
CA SER A 64 -2.65 16.76 -15.03
C SER A 64 -3.83 17.42 -15.74
N PRO A 65 -3.58 18.43 -16.58
CA PRO A 65 -4.59 18.96 -17.49
C PRO A 65 -5.14 17.85 -18.39
N ILE A 66 -6.45 17.84 -18.60
CA ILE A 66 -7.10 16.92 -19.54
C ILE A 66 -6.67 17.24 -20.97
N GLY A 67 -6.54 18.54 -21.29
CA GLY A 67 -6.09 19.02 -22.59
C GLY A 67 -7.12 18.74 -23.69
N SER A 68 -6.68 18.17 -24.81
CA SER A 68 -7.55 17.81 -25.94
C SER A 68 -8.29 16.49 -25.77
N ARG A 69 -8.00 15.72 -24.71
CA ARG A 69 -8.62 14.41 -24.46
C ARG A 69 -10.11 14.59 -24.14
N GLY A 70 -10.94 13.73 -24.72
CA GLY A 70 -12.39 13.73 -24.55
C GLY A 70 -13.14 14.72 -25.45
N ARG A 71 -12.45 15.44 -26.36
CA ARG A 71 -13.08 16.35 -27.33
C ARG A 71 -13.82 15.61 -28.45
N SER A 72 -13.41 14.38 -28.76
CA SER A 72 -14.03 13.50 -29.75
C SER A 72 -14.16 12.07 -29.21
N VAL A 73 -14.91 11.22 -29.92
CA VAL A 73 -15.02 9.79 -29.59
C VAL A 73 -13.67 9.08 -29.69
N GLU A 74 -12.83 9.45 -30.66
CA GLU A 74 -11.50 8.90 -30.89
C GLU A 74 -10.52 9.23 -29.75
N THR A 75 -10.72 10.39 -29.11
CA THR A 75 -9.90 10.86 -27.99
C THR A 75 -10.58 10.68 -26.64
N ALA A 76 -11.65 9.89 -26.57
CA ALA A 76 -12.45 9.73 -25.37
C ALA A 76 -11.60 9.26 -24.17
N VAL A 77 -12.08 9.51 -22.96
CA VAL A 77 -11.44 9.05 -21.73
C VAL A 77 -12.30 8.00 -21.08
N ILE A 78 -11.67 6.95 -20.57
CA ILE A 78 -12.36 5.83 -19.93
C ILE A 78 -12.38 6.08 -18.43
N VAL A 79 -13.58 6.21 -17.86
CA VAL A 79 -13.76 6.24 -16.40
C VAL A 79 -14.11 4.84 -15.90
N VAL A 80 -13.30 4.34 -14.97
CA VAL A 80 -13.44 3.00 -14.37
C VAL A 80 -13.81 3.15 -12.90
N VAL A 81 -14.80 2.36 -12.49
CA VAL A 81 -15.28 2.29 -11.11
C VAL A 81 -14.57 1.13 -10.41
N PRO A 82 -13.86 1.36 -9.28
CA PRO A 82 -13.22 0.27 -8.54
C PRO A 82 -14.25 -0.72 -8.00
N LYS A 83 -13.91 -2.00 -8.02
CA LYS A 83 -14.76 -3.08 -7.50
C LYS A 83 -14.94 -2.88 -5.98
N ARG A 84 -16.19 -2.66 -5.54
CA ARG A 84 -16.55 -2.80 -4.13
C ARG A 84 -16.55 -4.28 -3.79
N THR A 85 -15.67 -4.72 -2.91
CA THR A 85 -15.83 -6.01 -2.23
C THR A 85 -17.15 -5.92 -1.45
N LYS A 86 -18.15 -6.72 -1.85
CA LYS A 86 -19.37 -6.90 -1.05
C LYS A 86 -18.91 -7.31 0.36
N ARG A 87 -19.34 -6.58 1.39
CA ARG A 87 -19.31 -7.13 2.75
C ARG A 87 -20.09 -8.45 2.73
N PRO A 88 -19.53 -9.55 3.23
CA PRO A 88 -20.31 -10.76 3.44
C PRO A 88 -21.48 -10.43 4.37
N PRO A 89 -22.63 -11.12 4.25
CA PRO A 89 -23.69 -11.05 5.25
C PRO A 89 -23.08 -11.32 6.62
N GLU A 90 -23.30 -10.39 7.54
CA GLU A 90 -23.07 -10.59 8.97
C GLU A 90 -24.06 -11.65 9.40
N ASP A 91 -23.63 -12.91 9.41
CA ASP A 91 -23.97 -13.96 10.36
C ASP A 91 -23.39 -15.30 9.86
N ASP A 92 -22.75 -16.03 10.77
CA ASP A 92 -22.26 -17.42 10.64
C ASP A 92 -21.01 -17.74 9.78
N VAL A 93 -19.92 -16.96 9.93
CA VAL A 93 -18.57 -17.48 9.58
C VAL A 93 -17.52 -17.13 10.64
N ASP A 94 -17.64 -17.83 11.75
CA ASP A 94 -16.61 -18.57 12.47
C ASP A 94 -15.25 -17.89 12.76
N GLU A 95 -14.80 -17.98 14.02
CA GLU A 95 -13.60 -17.39 14.63
C GLU A 95 -12.28 -17.53 13.83
N ALA A 96 -12.22 -18.41 12.83
CA ALA A 96 -11.14 -18.48 11.85
C ALA A 96 -11.00 -17.21 10.96
N ALA A 97 -12.07 -16.43 10.78
CA ALA A 97 -12.08 -15.22 9.96
C ALA A 97 -11.47 -13.97 10.65
N LYS A 98 -11.19 -14.02 11.96
CA LYS A 98 -10.52 -12.90 12.67
C LYS A 98 -9.00 -12.87 12.47
N ARG A 99 -8.43 -13.88 11.81
CA ARG A 99 -7.01 -13.99 11.52
C ARG A 99 -6.65 -13.17 10.28
N GLN A 100 -6.05 -12.01 10.48
CA GLN A 100 -5.65 -11.15 9.35
C GLN A 100 -4.37 -11.70 8.73
N LYS A 101 -4.39 -12.08 7.45
CA LYS A 101 -3.23 -12.66 6.76
C LYS A 101 -2.14 -11.60 6.52
N VAL A 102 -0.90 -11.89 6.90
CA VAL A 102 0.23 -10.95 6.91
C VAL A 102 1.28 -11.29 5.83
N GLY A 103 1.17 -12.45 5.18
CA GLY A 103 2.10 -12.88 4.13
C GLY A 103 2.06 -12.03 2.85
N MET A 104 3.00 -12.29 1.93
CA MET A 104 2.87 -11.80 0.55
C MET A 104 1.64 -12.41 -0.11
N ASP A 105 1.09 -11.67 -1.07
CA ASP A 105 -0.02 -12.13 -1.87
C ASP A 105 0.46 -13.17 -2.89
N LYS A 106 0.10 -14.43 -2.66
CA LYS A 106 0.51 -15.57 -3.50
C LYS A 106 -0.03 -15.46 -4.93
N GLU A 107 -1.19 -14.83 -5.13
CA GLU A 107 -1.81 -14.68 -6.45
C GLU A 107 -1.13 -13.61 -7.28
N ASN A 108 -0.49 -12.63 -6.62
CA ASN A 108 0.13 -11.47 -7.26
C ASN A 108 1.67 -11.48 -7.17
N VAL A 109 2.27 -12.55 -6.63
CA VAL A 109 3.72 -12.64 -6.38
C VAL A 109 4.55 -12.51 -7.67
N ALA A 110 4.01 -12.95 -8.81
CA ALA A 110 4.67 -12.84 -10.11
C ALA A 110 5.01 -11.40 -10.50
N PHE A 111 4.26 -10.39 -10.01
CA PHE A 111 4.58 -8.98 -10.26
C PHE A 111 5.84 -8.50 -9.54
N ALA A 112 6.32 -9.26 -8.55
CA ALA A 112 7.57 -8.98 -7.83
C ALA A 112 8.80 -9.60 -8.51
N GLU A 113 8.63 -10.60 -9.37
CA GLU A 113 9.73 -11.36 -9.99
C GLU A 113 10.74 -10.48 -10.74
N PRO A 114 10.34 -9.46 -11.56
CA PRO A 114 11.32 -8.62 -12.26
C PRO A 114 12.20 -7.81 -11.28
N TYR A 115 11.64 -7.39 -10.16
CA TYR A 115 12.36 -6.65 -9.12
C TYR A 115 13.29 -7.57 -8.35
N GLN A 116 12.87 -8.81 -8.07
CA GLN A 116 13.69 -9.84 -7.43
C GLN A 116 14.88 -10.24 -8.32
N ALA A 117 14.65 -10.47 -9.61
CA ALA A 117 15.71 -10.80 -10.57
C ALA A 117 16.73 -9.66 -10.72
N THR A 118 16.27 -8.42 -10.62
CA THR A 118 17.16 -7.25 -10.61
C THR A 118 17.90 -7.13 -9.27
N ALA A 119 17.21 -7.34 -8.15
CA ALA A 119 17.81 -7.31 -6.83
C ALA A 119 18.90 -8.36 -6.63
N ALA A 120 18.71 -9.58 -7.15
CA ALA A 120 19.73 -10.62 -7.11
C ALA A 120 21.05 -10.19 -7.78
N ARG A 121 20.99 -9.26 -8.76
CA ARG A 121 22.17 -8.70 -9.45
C ARG A 121 22.75 -7.47 -8.75
N LEU A 122 21.93 -6.72 -8.00
CA LEU A 122 22.30 -5.43 -7.41
C LEU A 122 22.58 -5.46 -5.91
N ARG A 123 22.19 -6.53 -5.19
CA ARG A 123 22.23 -6.60 -3.72
C ARG A 123 23.60 -6.34 -3.07
N ASP A 124 24.67 -6.60 -3.82
CA ASP A 124 26.06 -6.47 -3.38
C ASP A 124 26.72 -5.18 -3.87
N MET A 125 25.96 -4.29 -4.53
CA MET A 125 26.46 -2.99 -4.96
C MET A 125 26.76 -2.07 -3.77
N ASP A 126 27.73 -1.18 -3.95
CA ASP A 126 28.20 -0.27 -2.91
C ASP A 126 27.04 0.56 -2.33
N GLU A 127 26.12 1.05 -3.17
CA GLU A 127 24.97 1.84 -2.72
C GLU A 127 24.04 1.05 -1.78
N VAL A 128 23.84 -0.25 -2.05
CA VAL A 128 23.02 -1.11 -1.19
C VAL A 128 23.76 -1.39 0.12
N THR A 129 25.06 -1.67 0.02
CA THR A 129 25.93 -1.91 1.18
C THR A 129 26.01 -0.69 2.09
N GLU A 130 26.06 0.53 1.55
CA GLU A 130 26.04 1.77 2.33
C GLU A 130 24.72 1.96 3.07
N VAL A 131 23.58 1.62 2.45
CA VAL A 131 22.28 1.64 3.16
C VAL A 131 22.30 0.65 4.32
N VAL A 132 22.79 -0.58 4.11
CA VAL A 132 22.91 -1.61 5.18
C VAL A 132 23.82 -1.16 6.31
N LYS A 133 24.96 -0.52 6.01
CA LYS A 133 25.82 0.10 7.02
C LYS A 133 25.11 1.21 7.79
N GLY A 134 24.29 2.01 7.10
CA GLY A 134 23.42 3.00 7.71
C GLY A 134 22.45 2.36 8.71
N VAL A 135 21.78 1.27 8.33
CA VAL A 135 20.91 0.49 9.22
C VAL A 135 21.67 0.00 10.45
N SER A 136 22.83 -0.63 10.25
CA SER A 136 23.68 -1.14 11.33
C SER A 136 24.07 -0.02 12.30
N THR A 137 24.44 1.15 11.78
CA THR A 137 24.84 2.30 12.59
C THR A 137 23.68 2.79 13.45
N VAL A 138 22.47 2.86 12.89
CA VAL A 138 21.27 3.25 13.66
C VAL A 138 20.96 2.22 14.73
N GLN A 139 21.01 0.92 14.40
CA GLN A 139 20.76 -0.16 15.36
C GLN A 139 21.76 -0.15 16.53
N GLN A 140 23.05 0.04 16.24
CA GLN A 140 24.09 0.11 17.28
C GLN A 140 23.90 1.32 18.21
N ARG A 141 23.45 2.47 17.69
CA ARG A 141 23.21 3.68 18.49
C ARG A 141 21.93 3.61 19.33
N ALA A 142 20.94 2.87 18.85
CA ALA A 142 19.62 2.78 19.49
C ALA A 142 19.60 1.91 20.76
N GLY A 143 20.64 1.10 21.00
CA GLY A 143 20.71 0.17 22.13
C GLY A 143 19.63 -0.92 22.06
N ASP A 144 19.37 -1.60 23.19
CA ASP A 144 18.39 -2.69 23.27
C ASP A 144 16.92 -2.24 23.17
N GLU A 145 16.64 -0.94 23.27
CA GLU A 145 15.28 -0.41 23.47
C GLU A 145 14.55 0.07 22.22
N GLN A 146 15.19 0.08 21.04
CA GLN A 146 14.57 0.61 19.82
C GLN A 146 14.66 -0.36 18.63
N ILE A 147 13.49 -0.70 18.11
CA ILE A 147 13.32 -1.26 16.77
C ILE A 147 13.44 -0.10 15.77
N PRO A 148 14.46 -0.06 14.90
CA PRO A 148 14.46 0.94 13.85
C PRO A 148 13.51 0.50 12.74
N PHE A 149 12.38 1.20 12.66
CA PHE A 149 11.68 1.32 11.39
C PHE A 149 12.52 2.23 10.51
N ILE A 150 12.89 1.75 9.32
CA ILE A 150 13.71 2.51 8.39
C ILE A 150 12.79 3.01 7.31
N VAL A 151 12.46 4.29 7.37
CA VAL A 151 11.69 4.92 6.31
C VAL A 151 12.66 5.32 5.20
N LEU A 152 12.47 4.77 3.99
CA LEU A 152 13.23 5.16 2.81
C LEU A 152 12.56 6.37 2.16
N GLU A 153 12.95 7.57 2.60
CA GLU A 153 12.49 8.82 2.03
C GLU A 153 13.39 9.25 0.85
N SER A 154 12.79 9.40 -0.33
CA SER A 154 13.44 9.98 -1.52
C SER A 154 12.38 10.44 -2.51
N SER A 155 12.75 11.24 -3.51
CA SER A 155 11.79 11.74 -4.49
C SER A 155 11.15 10.62 -5.33
N SER A 156 9.94 10.88 -5.86
CA SER A 156 9.24 9.91 -6.73
C SER A 156 10.11 9.53 -7.93
N GLY A 157 10.15 8.24 -8.29
CA GLY A 157 10.96 7.74 -9.41
C GLY A 157 12.42 7.40 -9.09
N MET A 158 12.95 7.73 -7.91
CA MET A 158 14.35 7.43 -7.53
C MET A 158 14.61 5.96 -7.14
N GLY A 159 13.79 5.01 -7.61
CA GLY A 159 14.08 3.58 -7.41
C GLY A 159 13.84 3.01 -6.01
N LYS A 160 13.09 3.69 -5.12
CA LYS A 160 12.75 3.20 -3.76
C LYS A 160 12.29 1.74 -3.71
N THR A 161 11.37 1.38 -4.60
CA THR A 161 10.86 0.01 -4.67
C THR A 161 12.00 -0.94 -5.02
N GLN A 162 12.81 -0.64 -6.04
CA GLN A 162 13.97 -1.46 -6.38
C GLN A 162 14.97 -1.55 -5.22
N MET A 163 15.26 -0.46 -4.50
CA MET A 163 16.13 -0.48 -3.32
C MET A 163 15.58 -1.39 -2.21
N ALA A 164 14.27 -1.34 -1.93
CA ALA A 164 13.65 -2.25 -0.97
C ALA A 164 13.84 -3.72 -1.38
N PHE A 165 13.70 -4.03 -2.67
CA PHE A 165 13.99 -5.36 -3.21
C PHE A 165 15.46 -5.75 -3.11
N ASN A 166 16.38 -4.82 -3.39
CA ASN A 166 17.82 -5.05 -3.24
C ASN A 166 18.18 -5.41 -1.81
N LEU A 167 17.59 -4.71 -0.82
CA LEU A 167 17.77 -5.01 0.60
C LEU A 167 17.13 -6.35 0.98
N MET A 168 15.92 -6.66 0.50
CA MET A 168 15.27 -7.96 0.72
C MET A 168 16.06 -9.15 0.14
N ALA A 169 16.92 -8.92 -0.85
CA ALA A 169 17.73 -9.97 -1.48
C ALA A 169 19.06 -10.24 -0.76
N ARG A 170 19.36 -9.49 0.31
CA ARG A 170 20.56 -9.68 1.13
C ARG A 170 20.30 -10.67 2.26
N ASP A 171 21.36 -11.38 2.65
CA ASP A 171 21.29 -12.38 3.70
C ASP A 171 21.54 -11.79 5.10
N ASP A 172 22.13 -10.59 5.18
CA ASP A 172 22.54 -9.89 6.41
C ASP A 172 21.51 -8.85 6.92
N ILE A 173 20.37 -8.70 6.23
CA ILE A 173 19.26 -7.84 6.67
C ILE A 173 17.91 -8.46 6.32
N ASP A 174 17.03 -8.60 7.31
CA ASP A 174 15.64 -8.98 7.09
C ASP A 174 14.78 -7.72 6.88
N VAL A 175 13.99 -7.71 5.82
CA VAL A 175 13.22 -6.54 5.39
C VAL A 175 11.74 -6.85 5.25
N PHE A 176 10.90 -6.14 6.01
CA PHE A 176 9.45 -6.20 5.88
C PHE A 176 8.93 -5.03 5.05
N TYR A 177 8.77 -5.23 3.74
CA TYR A 177 8.24 -4.20 2.84
C TYR A 177 6.72 -4.01 3.02
N ILE A 178 6.31 -2.78 3.33
CA ILE A 178 4.91 -2.36 3.49
C ILE A 178 4.66 -1.14 2.62
N VAL A 179 3.60 -1.18 1.82
CA VAL A 179 3.21 -0.06 0.95
C VAL A 179 2.13 0.76 1.65
N CYS A 180 2.45 1.97 2.10
CA CYS A 180 1.44 2.86 2.65
C CYS A 180 0.63 3.52 1.52
N GLY A 181 -0.67 3.77 1.74
CA GLY A 181 -1.53 4.43 0.74
C GLY A 181 -2.06 3.50 -0.38
N VAL A 182 -2.13 2.19 -0.13
CA VAL A 182 -2.65 1.18 -1.09
C VAL A 182 -4.10 1.38 -1.53
N ARG A 183 -4.86 2.30 -0.92
CA ARG A 183 -6.24 2.63 -1.33
C ARG A 183 -6.32 3.62 -2.50
N GLY A 184 -5.19 4.14 -2.98
CA GLY A 184 -5.14 5.05 -4.12
C GLY A 184 -5.26 4.35 -5.48
N VAL A 185 -5.67 5.09 -6.50
CA VAL A 185 -5.99 4.57 -7.85
C VAL A 185 -4.74 4.33 -8.74
N ASN A 186 -3.53 4.60 -8.22
CA ASN A 186 -2.25 4.53 -8.94
C ASN A 186 -1.24 3.59 -8.25
N VAL A 187 -1.67 2.36 -7.98
CA VAL A 187 -0.82 1.33 -7.33
C VAL A 187 -0.05 0.58 -8.43
N GLN A 188 1.28 0.71 -8.45
CA GLN A 188 2.14 -0.07 -9.35
C GLN A 188 1.86 -1.57 -9.16
N ARG A 189 1.87 -2.35 -10.25
CA ARG A 189 1.54 -3.79 -10.20
C ARG A 189 2.34 -4.56 -9.16
N VAL A 190 3.62 -4.21 -8.96
CA VAL A 190 4.50 -4.79 -7.95
C VAL A 190 3.95 -4.67 -6.52
N TYR A 191 3.18 -3.63 -6.21
CA TYR A 191 2.58 -3.44 -4.89
C TYR A 191 1.45 -4.43 -4.60
N ARG A 192 0.85 -5.02 -5.64
CA ARG A 192 -0.16 -6.08 -5.46
C ARG A 192 0.43 -7.30 -4.75
N ALA A 193 1.70 -7.62 -4.99
CA ALA A 193 2.39 -8.70 -4.30
C ALA A 193 2.49 -8.49 -2.77
N PHE A 194 2.33 -7.26 -2.30
CA PHE A 194 2.37 -6.89 -0.88
C PHE A 194 1.01 -6.40 -0.37
N GLN A 195 -0.05 -6.54 -1.16
CA GLN A 195 -1.37 -5.98 -0.86
C GLN A 195 -1.94 -6.53 0.43
N THR A 196 -1.83 -7.85 0.66
CA THR A 196 -2.35 -8.49 1.87
C THR A 196 -1.78 -7.84 3.15
N ARG A 197 -0.45 -7.82 3.29
CA ARG A 197 0.22 -7.17 4.43
C ARG A 197 -0.05 -5.67 4.52
N SER A 198 -0.07 -4.98 3.39
CA SER A 198 -0.24 -3.52 3.34
C SER A 198 -1.66 -3.11 3.74
N VAL A 199 -2.68 -3.88 3.37
CA VAL A 199 -4.07 -3.68 3.80
C VAL A 199 -4.23 -3.97 5.29
N VAL A 200 -3.58 -5.02 5.81
CA VAL A 200 -3.57 -5.31 7.26
C VAL A 200 -2.95 -4.15 8.03
N PHE A 201 -1.79 -3.66 7.60
CA PHE A 201 -1.15 -2.49 8.21
C PHE A 201 -2.08 -1.27 8.22
N ASP A 202 -2.70 -0.96 7.07
CA ASP A 202 -3.64 0.16 6.96
C ASP A 202 -4.84 0.02 7.91
N ASN A 203 -5.43 -1.18 8.01
CA ASN A 203 -6.51 -1.45 8.97
C ASN A 203 -6.05 -1.31 10.42
N CYS A 204 -4.84 -1.75 10.76
CA CYS A 204 -4.26 -1.56 12.09
C CYS A 204 -4.16 -0.08 12.43
N VAL A 205 -3.60 0.73 11.52
CA VAL A 205 -3.45 2.18 11.71
C VAL A 205 -4.81 2.86 11.88
N VAL A 206 -5.80 2.53 11.03
CA VAL A 206 -7.15 3.10 11.12
C VAL A 206 -7.81 2.79 12.46
N GLU A 207 -7.71 1.56 12.94
CA GLU A 207 -8.31 1.17 14.22
C GLU A 207 -7.55 1.73 15.43
N ASP A 208 -6.23 1.84 15.35
CA ASP A 208 -5.40 2.41 16.41
C ASP A 208 -5.58 3.93 16.52
N THR A 209 -5.76 4.63 15.40
CA THR A 209 -5.99 6.08 15.37
C THR A 209 -7.45 6.48 15.57
N LYS A 210 -8.35 5.50 15.68
CA LYS A 210 -9.77 5.75 15.83
C LYS A 210 -10.07 6.44 17.16
N GLY A 211 -10.56 7.68 17.07
CA GLY A 211 -10.89 8.47 18.24
C GLY A 211 -9.70 9.18 18.89
N MET A 212 -8.50 9.07 18.28
CA MET A 212 -7.38 9.94 18.62
C MET A 212 -7.64 11.37 18.14
N GLN A 213 -7.20 12.36 18.92
CA GLN A 213 -7.38 13.77 18.57
C GLN A 213 -6.33 14.26 17.56
N SER A 214 -5.06 13.97 17.81
CA SER A 214 -3.94 14.36 16.96
C SER A 214 -3.32 13.16 16.25
N GLY A 215 -3.42 11.96 16.84
CA GLY A 215 -2.70 10.79 16.36
C GLY A 215 -1.18 10.95 16.47
N ASP A 216 -0.72 11.82 17.38
CA ASP A 216 0.70 12.02 17.60
C ASP A 216 1.33 10.85 18.37
N VAL A 217 2.67 10.85 18.41
CA VAL A 217 3.43 9.77 19.05
C VAL A 217 3.11 9.63 20.52
N ILE A 218 2.77 10.72 21.22
CA ILE A 218 2.46 10.70 22.66
C ILE A 218 1.12 10.00 22.88
N GLU A 219 0.11 10.36 22.09
CA GLU A 219 -1.23 9.75 22.13
C GLU A 219 -1.18 8.26 21.76
N ILE A 220 -0.41 7.90 20.74
CA ILE A 220 -0.17 6.51 20.34
C ILE A 220 0.56 5.73 21.45
N GLN A 221 1.56 6.32 22.10
CA GLN A 221 2.27 5.68 23.21
C GLN A 221 1.36 5.47 24.42
N ALA A 222 0.48 6.43 24.72
CA ALA A 222 -0.45 6.37 25.84
C ALA A 222 -1.52 5.28 25.69
N ALA A 223 -1.89 4.92 24.46
CA ALA A 223 -2.86 3.86 24.19
C ALA A 223 -2.43 2.48 24.72
N GLY A 224 -1.12 2.22 24.85
CA GLY A 224 -0.53 1.05 25.49
C GLY A 224 -0.69 -0.29 24.76
N VAL A 225 -1.83 -0.51 24.10
CA VAL A 225 -2.22 -1.73 23.38
C VAL A 225 -2.72 -1.37 21.99
N LEU A 226 -2.03 -1.84 20.95
CA LEU A 226 -2.27 -1.43 19.56
C LEU A 226 -2.37 -2.65 18.62
N GLN A 227 -3.19 -2.56 17.57
CA GLN A 227 -3.20 -3.53 16.47
C GLN A 227 -1.88 -3.51 15.70
N THR A 228 -1.27 -2.33 15.52
CA THR A 228 0.01 -2.16 14.83
C THR A 228 1.12 -2.91 15.56
N TYR A 229 1.10 -2.93 16.90
CA TYR A 229 2.00 -3.78 17.70
C TYR A 229 1.73 -5.28 17.48
N GLY A 230 0.47 -5.69 17.37
CA GLY A 230 0.09 -7.06 17.01
C GLY A 230 0.65 -7.49 15.65
N LEU A 231 0.58 -6.61 14.66
CA LEU A 231 1.15 -6.84 13.34
C LEU A 231 2.68 -6.97 13.38
N ILE A 232 3.36 -6.10 14.12
CA ILE A 232 4.81 -6.18 14.29
C ILE A 232 5.21 -7.52 14.93
N CYS A 233 4.49 -7.97 15.97
CA CYS A 233 4.70 -9.29 16.56
C CYS A 233 4.51 -10.43 15.54
N ALA A 234 3.46 -10.37 14.72
CA ALA A 234 3.22 -11.37 13.67
C ALA A 234 4.37 -11.41 12.65
N LEU A 235 4.87 -10.25 12.23
CA LEU A 235 6.01 -10.14 11.31
C LEU A 235 7.30 -10.72 11.93
N LEU A 236 7.64 -10.30 13.15
CA LEU A 236 8.84 -10.76 13.85
C LEU A 236 8.83 -12.27 14.12
N THR A 237 7.67 -12.83 14.44
CA THR A 237 7.53 -14.27 14.71
C THR A 237 7.49 -15.12 13.43
N GLY A 238 7.21 -14.52 12.27
CA GLY A 238 6.98 -15.23 11.01
C GLY A 238 5.57 -15.80 10.91
N SER A 239 4.63 -15.31 11.71
CA SER A 239 3.23 -15.75 11.66
C SER A 239 2.58 -15.31 10.35
N GLU A 240 1.87 -16.23 9.69
CA GLU A 240 1.06 -15.88 8.52
C GLU A 240 -0.19 -15.06 8.90
N THR A 241 -0.55 -15.01 10.18
CA THR A 241 -1.75 -14.31 10.67
C THR A 241 -1.48 -13.42 11.87
N MET A 242 -2.25 -12.33 11.97
CA MET A 242 -2.33 -11.48 13.15
C MET A 242 -3.69 -11.71 13.82
N ASP A 243 -3.65 -12.14 15.08
CA ASP A 243 -4.82 -12.63 15.80
C ASP A 243 -5.21 -11.74 16.99
N LYS A 244 -4.36 -10.79 17.38
CA LYS A 244 -4.61 -9.91 18.55
C LYS A 244 -3.87 -8.58 18.48
N LYS A 245 -4.40 -7.58 19.21
CA LYS A 245 -3.62 -6.40 19.61
C LYS A 245 -2.46 -6.83 20.52
N ALA A 246 -1.41 -6.04 20.57
CA ALA A 246 -0.27 -6.29 21.46
C ALA A 246 0.18 -5.02 22.16
N THR A 247 0.97 -5.20 23.21
CA THR A 247 1.68 -4.14 23.94
C THR A 247 3.07 -3.92 23.37
N ARG A 248 3.69 -2.78 23.71
CA ARG A 248 5.12 -2.53 23.41
C ARG A 248 6.03 -3.59 24.06
N GLY A 249 5.68 -4.07 25.25
CA GLY A 249 6.42 -5.13 25.94
C GLY A 249 6.41 -6.45 25.15
N GLU A 250 5.25 -6.87 24.64
CA GLU A 250 5.15 -8.05 23.77
C GLU A 250 5.96 -7.90 22.47
N VAL A 251 5.99 -6.71 21.88
CA VAL A 251 6.84 -6.41 20.72
C VAL A 251 8.33 -6.57 21.06
N ASN A 252 8.78 -6.09 22.22
CA ASN A 252 10.17 -6.23 22.66
C ASN A 252 10.56 -7.70 22.92
N VAL A 253 9.63 -8.50 23.43
CA VAL A 253 9.82 -9.95 23.58
C VAL A 253 9.96 -10.62 22.22
N ALA A 254 9.02 -10.36 21.29
CA ALA A 254 9.06 -10.92 19.93
C ALA A 254 10.33 -10.49 19.18
N LEU A 255 10.80 -9.26 19.40
CA LEU A 255 12.05 -8.76 18.83
C LEU A 255 13.26 -9.50 19.39
N SER A 256 13.33 -9.68 20.71
CA SER A 256 14.42 -10.41 21.35
C SER A 256 14.49 -11.86 20.87
N GLU A 257 13.34 -12.51 20.70
CA GLU A 257 13.25 -13.85 20.13
C GLU A 257 13.64 -13.89 18.65
N TRP A 258 13.27 -12.87 17.87
CA TRP A 258 13.73 -12.72 16.49
C TRP A 258 15.26 -12.54 16.44
N LYS A 259 15.85 -11.64 17.23
CA LYS A 259 17.30 -11.43 17.32
C LYS A 259 18.05 -12.73 17.64
N ARG A 260 17.53 -13.51 18.61
CA ARG A 260 18.11 -14.82 18.98
C ARG A 260 18.09 -15.83 17.82
N ARG A 261 17.07 -15.80 16.95
CA ARG A 261 16.97 -16.67 15.77
C ARG A 261 17.79 -16.15 14.58
N ALA A 262 17.84 -14.84 14.41
CA ALA A 262 18.44 -14.18 13.25
C ALA A 262 19.97 -14.01 13.37
N GLY A 263 20.52 -14.10 14.58
CA GLY A 263 21.96 -13.94 14.81
C GLY A 263 22.41 -12.49 14.59
N ASP A 264 23.42 -12.29 13.75
CA ASP A 264 23.99 -10.97 13.43
C ASP A 264 23.19 -10.20 12.36
N LYS A 265 22.06 -10.74 11.88
CA LYS A 265 21.24 -10.08 10.86
C LYS A 265 20.60 -8.79 11.38
N LEU A 266 20.53 -7.80 10.50
CA LEU A 266 19.83 -6.54 10.73
C LEU A 266 18.33 -6.68 10.45
N LEU A 267 17.55 -5.69 10.87
CA LEU A 267 16.10 -5.65 10.68
C LEU A 267 15.68 -4.29 10.11
N GLY A 268 14.88 -4.30 9.05
CA GLY A 268 14.34 -3.10 8.41
C GLY A 268 12.85 -3.20 8.09
N PHE A 269 12.14 -2.09 8.22
CA PHE A 269 10.75 -1.93 7.82
C PHE A 269 10.60 -0.74 6.85
N PRO A 270 10.90 -0.90 5.56
CA PRO A 270 10.73 0.16 4.57
C PRO A 270 9.25 0.45 4.32
N GLY A 271 8.83 1.65 4.76
CA GLY A 271 7.57 2.27 4.36
C GLY A 271 7.79 3.29 3.24
N ARG A 272 6.88 3.32 2.26
CA ARG A 272 6.78 4.44 1.31
C ARG A 272 5.66 5.37 1.78
N VAL A 273 5.99 6.60 2.14
CA VAL A 273 5.01 7.68 2.30
C VAL A 273 4.71 8.25 0.90
N PRO A 274 3.44 8.44 0.51
CA PRO A 274 3.08 9.04 -0.78
C PRO A 274 3.63 10.46 -0.95
#